data_AF-A0A917PYQ0-F1
#
_entry.id   AF-A0A917PYQ0-F1
#
_cell.length_a   1.000
_cell.length_b   1.000
_cell.length_c   1.000
_cell.angle_alpha   90.00
_cell.angle_beta   90.00
_cell.angle_gamma   90.00
#
_symmetry.space_group_name_H-M   'P 1'
#
loop_
_entity.id
_entity.type
_entity.pdbx_description
1 polymer ?
#
loop_
_entity_poly.entity_id
_entity_poly.type
_entity_poly.pdbx_seq_one_letter_code
_entity_poly.pdbx_strand_id
1 'polypeptide(L)'
;MVNNEMFAIGAGDPAMQDMKKLIDFYDLDIEMTNSSEAAMLAAAEAKMKEEKPVLFYGWRPHSMFDKYDLKILTNKKAANQKGLFDKSTIHIIANKGLEEKAPEAYKFLSNWSISMEDMEKMIAEIDSGKDADDVTQAWIDNHQDKIDKMKNGK
;
A
#
# COMPACT_ATOMS: atom_id res chain seq x y z
N MET A 1 -9.56 18.00 -15.82
CA MET A 1 -8.74 17.18 -14.90
C MET A 1 -7.97 18.12 -13.97
N VAL A 2 -7.39 17.62 -12.88
CA VAL A 2 -6.65 18.45 -11.90
C VAL A 2 -5.35 18.95 -12.54
N ASN A 3 -5.41 20.11 -13.21
CA ASN A 3 -4.28 20.78 -13.87
C ASN A 3 -3.41 19.89 -14.79
N ASN A 4 -3.98 18.79 -15.31
CA ASN A 4 -3.26 17.80 -16.11
C ASN A 4 -1.98 17.28 -15.42
N GLU A 5 -1.93 17.25 -14.09
CA GLU A 5 -0.77 16.79 -13.32
C GLU A 5 -1.18 15.72 -12.30
N MET A 6 -0.31 14.72 -12.12
CA MET A 6 -0.42 13.71 -11.07
C MET A 6 0.92 13.54 -10.37
N PHE A 7 0.95 13.63 -9.03
CA PHE A 7 2.16 13.32 -8.26
C PHE A 7 2.31 11.81 -8.09
N ALA A 8 3.53 11.32 -8.27
CA ALA A 8 3.83 9.90 -8.31
C ALA A 8 5.11 9.57 -7.54
N ILE A 9 5.31 8.28 -7.27
CA ILE A 9 6.52 7.74 -6.66
C ILE A 9 7.59 7.46 -7.73
N GLY A 10 8.65 6.73 -7.36
CA GLY A 10 9.84 6.57 -8.20
C GLY A 10 9.49 5.91 -9.53
N ALA A 11 10.01 6.44 -10.63
CA ALA A 11 9.68 5.96 -11.98
C ALA A 11 10.04 4.47 -12.24
N GLY A 12 10.93 3.91 -11.42
CA GLY A 12 11.31 2.50 -11.46
C GLY A 12 10.32 1.55 -10.76
N ASP A 13 9.36 2.08 -10.01
CA ASP A 13 8.33 1.26 -9.36
C ASP A 13 7.38 0.65 -10.41
N PRO A 14 7.09 -0.66 -10.39
CA PRO A 14 6.17 -1.30 -11.31
C PRO A 14 4.80 -0.64 -11.39
N ALA A 15 4.29 -0.09 -10.29
CA ALA A 15 3.00 0.60 -10.26
C ALA A 15 2.97 1.84 -11.17
N MET A 16 4.12 2.48 -11.41
CA MET A 16 4.21 3.62 -12.31
C MET A 16 4.08 3.20 -13.78
N GLN A 17 4.44 1.97 -14.12
CA GLN A 17 4.19 1.42 -15.45
C GLN A 17 2.70 1.11 -15.64
N ASP A 18 2.04 0.60 -14.61
CA ASP A 18 0.59 0.36 -14.64
C ASP A 18 -0.19 1.67 -14.72
N MET A 19 0.28 2.73 -14.04
CA MET A 19 -0.31 4.07 -14.15
C MET A 19 -0.19 4.63 -15.56
N LYS A 20 0.95 4.45 -16.25
CA LYS A 20 1.10 4.87 -17.65
C LYS A 20 0.11 4.16 -18.56
N LYS A 21 -0.04 2.84 -18.43
CA LYS A 21 -1.05 2.07 -19.19
C LYS A 21 -2.47 2.60 -18.93
N LEU A 22 -2.76 3.00 -17.70
CA LEU A 22 -4.05 3.58 -17.34
C LEU A 22 -4.27 4.94 -18.01
N ILE A 23 -3.28 5.84 -17.94
CA ILE A 23 -3.31 7.15 -18.60
C ILE A 23 -3.53 6.97 -20.11
N ASP A 24 -2.75 6.08 -20.75
CA ASP A 24 -2.86 5.79 -22.18
C ASP A 24 -4.21 5.17 -22.55
N PHE A 25 -4.71 4.21 -21.77
CA PHE A 25 -5.99 3.54 -22.04
C PHE A 25 -7.17 4.52 -22.04
N TYR A 26 -7.11 5.54 -21.20
CA TYR A 26 -8.14 6.57 -21.10
C TYR A 26 -7.88 7.80 -21.98
N ASP A 27 -6.75 7.84 -22.71
CA ASP A 27 -6.31 9.00 -23.49
C ASP A 27 -6.30 10.27 -22.64
N LEU A 28 -5.75 10.15 -21.41
CA LEU A 28 -5.70 11.25 -20.45
C LEU A 28 -4.51 12.15 -20.75
N ASP A 29 -4.78 13.43 -20.95
CA ASP A 29 -3.78 14.50 -20.92
C ASP A 29 -3.34 14.76 -19.46
N ILE A 30 -2.52 13.86 -18.92
CA ILE A 30 -1.93 13.95 -17.57
C ILE A 30 -0.41 13.73 -17.66
N GLU A 31 0.34 14.68 -17.11
CA GLU A 31 1.75 14.53 -16.81
C GLU A 31 1.93 13.87 -15.43
N MET A 32 2.70 12.79 -15.38
CA MET A 32 3.02 12.09 -14.14
C MET A 32 4.37 12.56 -13.58
N THR A 33 4.32 13.32 -12.48
CA THR A 33 5.49 13.86 -11.78
C THR A 33 6.05 12.80 -10.83
N ASN A 34 6.99 11.97 -11.32
CA ASN A 34 7.64 10.92 -10.53
C ASN A 34 8.66 11.50 -9.53
N SER A 35 8.58 11.07 -8.27
CA SER A 35 9.45 11.53 -7.18
C SER A 35 9.65 10.43 -6.12
N SER A 36 10.02 10.77 -4.88
CA SER A 36 9.95 9.82 -3.75
C SER A 36 8.55 9.83 -3.13
N GLU A 37 8.19 8.79 -2.37
CA GLU A 37 6.96 8.78 -1.58
C GLU A 37 6.84 10.01 -0.67
N ALA A 38 7.93 10.34 0.06
CA ALA A 38 7.96 11.51 0.93
C ALA A 38 7.74 12.82 0.15
N ALA A 39 8.34 12.97 -1.03
CA ALA A 39 8.17 14.17 -1.86
C ALA A 39 6.76 14.25 -2.46
N MET A 40 6.21 13.12 -2.93
CA MET A 40 4.85 13.02 -3.42
C MET A 40 3.84 13.44 -2.35
N LEU A 41 3.96 12.92 -1.13
CA LEU A 41 3.07 13.26 -0.01
C LEU A 41 3.22 14.72 0.40
N ALA A 42 4.43 15.26 0.46
CA ALA A 42 4.66 16.68 0.77
C ALA A 42 4.04 17.62 -0.28
N ALA A 43 4.17 17.29 -1.56
CA ALA A 43 3.54 18.05 -2.64
C ALA A 43 2.02 17.99 -2.56
N ALA A 44 1.47 16.81 -2.27
CA ALA A 44 0.04 16.62 -2.11
C ALA A 44 -0.50 17.40 -0.90
N GLU A 45 0.17 17.33 0.24
CA GLU A 45 -0.17 18.06 1.46
C GLU A 45 -0.14 19.58 1.25
N ALA A 46 0.87 20.10 0.54
CA ALA A 46 0.94 21.52 0.20
C ALA A 46 -0.28 21.99 -0.61
N LYS A 47 -0.70 21.21 -1.62
CA LYS A 47 -1.92 21.52 -2.41
C LYS A 47 -3.18 21.46 -1.55
N MET A 48 -3.30 20.44 -0.68
CA MET A 48 -4.45 20.29 0.23
C MET A 48 -4.55 21.47 1.21
N LYS A 49 -3.42 21.93 1.79
CA LYS A 49 -3.38 23.10 2.68
C LYS A 49 -3.81 24.39 1.99
N GLU A 50 -3.56 24.50 0.70
CA GLU A 50 -4.00 25.62 -0.14
C GLU A 50 -5.44 25.44 -0.67
N GLU A 51 -6.16 24.40 -0.22
CA GLU A 51 -7.49 24.00 -0.71
C GLU A 51 -7.55 23.82 -2.24
N LYS A 52 -6.41 23.46 -2.85
CA LYS A 52 -6.30 23.19 -4.29
C LYS A 52 -6.56 21.72 -4.58
N PRO A 53 -7.25 21.40 -5.69
CA PRO A 53 -7.40 20.02 -6.13
C PRO A 53 -6.02 19.38 -6.33
N VAL A 54 -5.90 18.12 -5.92
CA VAL A 54 -4.69 17.31 -6.12
C VAL A 54 -5.03 15.90 -6.57
N LEU A 55 -4.22 15.37 -7.48
CA LEU A 55 -4.24 13.98 -7.91
C LEU A 55 -2.86 13.39 -7.66
N PHE A 56 -2.79 12.24 -6.99
CA PHE A 56 -1.54 11.56 -6.73
C PHE A 56 -1.74 10.05 -6.62
N TYR A 57 -0.64 9.30 -6.72
CA TYR A 57 -0.66 7.85 -6.58
C TYR A 57 -0.90 7.46 -5.12
N GLY A 58 -1.95 6.66 -4.87
CA GLY A 58 -2.30 6.16 -3.55
C GLY A 58 -2.56 4.66 -3.56
N TRP A 59 -2.17 3.98 -2.47
CA TRP A 59 -2.32 2.54 -2.31
C TRP A 59 -2.69 2.19 -0.87
N ARG A 60 -3.30 1.02 -0.67
CA ARG A 60 -3.60 0.47 0.64
C ARG A 60 -2.88 -0.86 0.86
N PRO A 61 -2.40 -1.14 2.09
CA PRO A 61 -2.48 -0.30 3.30
C PRO A 61 -1.48 0.88 3.27
N HIS A 62 -1.87 2.04 3.80
CA HIS A 62 -0.99 3.20 4.01
C HIS A 62 -1.61 4.22 4.97
N SER A 63 -0.78 4.90 5.78
CA SER A 63 -1.23 5.95 6.72
C SER A 63 -1.96 7.14 6.07
N MET A 64 -1.86 7.32 4.75
CA MET A 64 -2.35 8.53 4.08
C MET A 64 -3.87 8.61 4.15
N PHE A 65 -4.52 7.45 4.22
CA PHE A 65 -5.97 7.31 4.33
C PHE A 65 -6.51 7.59 5.74
N ASP A 66 -5.64 7.57 6.75
CA ASP A 66 -5.98 8.01 8.12
C ASP A 66 -5.70 9.50 8.31
N LYS A 67 -4.64 10.01 7.65
CA LYS A 67 -4.20 11.41 7.77
C LYS A 67 -5.02 12.38 6.92
N TYR A 68 -5.55 11.93 5.79
CA TYR A 68 -6.22 12.79 4.81
C TYR A 68 -7.57 12.21 4.38
N ASP A 69 -8.53 13.08 4.04
CA ASP A 69 -9.81 12.67 3.46
C ASP A 69 -9.64 12.34 1.96
N LEU A 70 -9.17 11.12 1.69
CA LEU A 70 -8.86 10.65 0.34
C LEU A 70 -9.96 9.76 -0.23
N LYS A 71 -10.21 9.95 -1.53
CA LYS A 71 -11.08 9.08 -2.33
C LYS A 71 -10.28 8.37 -3.41
N ILE A 72 -10.24 7.04 -3.35
CA ILE A 72 -9.71 6.23 -4.46
C ILE A 72 -10.65 6.37 -5.66
N LEU A 73 -10.10 6.81 -6.79
CA LEU A 73 -10.84 6.88 -8.04
C LEU A 73 -11.10 5.46 -8.55
N THR A 74 -12.37 5.15 -8.81
CA THR A 74 -12.79 3.86 -9.38
C THR A 74 -13.45 4.11 -10.73
N ASN A 75 -13.39 3.14 -11.65
CA ASN A 75 -14.04 3.30 -12.95
C ASN A 75 -14.67 2.00 -13.46
N LYS A 76 -15.98 2.07 -13.77
CA LYS A 76 -16.75 0.94 -14.32
C LYS A 76 -16.28 0.51 -15.72
N LYS A 77 -15.72 1.42 -16.54
CA LYS A 77 -15.25 1.13 -17.91
C LYS A 77 -14.02 0.21 -17.92
N ALA A 78 -13.10 0.41 -16.97
CA ALA A 78 -11.93 -0.45 -16.80
C ALA A 78 -12.12 -1.53 -15.73
N ALA A 79 -13.26 -1.58 -15.04
CA ALA A 79 -13.54 -2.62 -14.04
C ALA A 79 -13.46 -4.05 -14.61
N ASN A 80 -13.65 -4.21 -15.92
CA ASN A 80 -13.51 -5.49 -16.63
C ASN A 80 -12.21 -5.59 -17.45
N GLN A 81 -11.35 -4.57 -17.42
CA GLN A 81 -10.07 -4.55 -18.11
C GLN A 81 -8.99 -5.04 -17.13
N LYS A 82 -8.54 -6.28 -17.36
CA LYS A 82 -7.47 -6.87 -16.56
C LYS A 82 -6.22 -5.99 -16.62
N GLY A 83 -5.59 -5.77 -15.47
CA GLY A 83 -4.34 -5.03 -15.33
C GLY A 83 -4.45 -3.52 -15.23
N LEU A 84 -5.66 -2.92 -15.18
CA LEU A 84 -5.82 -1.45 -15.03
C LEU A 84 -6.36 -1.02 -13.67
N PHE A 85 -7.21 -1.83 -13.02
CA PHE A 85 -7.74 -1.59 -11.66
C PHE A 85 -7.84 -2.90 -10.87
N ASP A 86 -6.99 -3.88 -11.19
CA ASP A 86 -7.00 -5.15 -10.47
C ASP A 86 -6.61 -4.93 -9.02
N LYS A 87 -7.30 -5.62 -8.11
CA LYS A 87 -6.93 -5.59 -6.69
C LYS A 87 -5.54 -6.21 -6.53
N SER A 88 -4.66 -5.53 -5.82
CA SER A 88 -3.37 -6.08 -5.43
C SER A 88 -3.52 -7.13 -4.32
N THR A 89 -2.65 -8.13 -4.34
CA THR A 89 -2.51 -9.12 -3.27
C THR A 89 -1.07 -9.12 -2.77
N ILE A 90 -0.89 -9.30 -1.47
CA ILE A 90 0.43 -9.42 -0.84
C ILE A 90 0.71 -10.91 -0.63
N HIS A 91 1.90 -11.34 -1.02
CA HIS A 91 2.36 -12.72 -0.89
C HIS A 91 3.69 -12.76 -0.15
N ILE A 92 3.85 -13.71 0.75
CA ILE A 92 5.15 -14.04 1.30
C ILE A 92 5.85 -15.00 0.36
N ILE A 93 7.07 -14.66 -0.01
CA ILE A 93 7.93 -15.49 -0.83
C ILE A 93 9.12 -15.92 0.02
N ALA A 94 9.34 -17.23 0.11
CA ALA A 94 10.45 -17.83 0.85
C ALA A 94 11.44 -18.51 -0.09
N ASN A 95 12.69 -18.65 0.37
CA ASN A 95 13.67 -19.49 -0.32
C ASN A 95 13.18 -20.96 -0.36
N LYS A 96 13.42 -21.66 -1.47
CA LYS A 96 12.98 -23.05 -1.66
C LYS A 96 13.43 -24.00 -0.55
N GLY A 97 14.60 -23.78 0.05
CA GLY A 97 15.12 -24.62 1.14
C GLY A 97 14.65 -24.23 2.54
N LEU A 98 13.74 -23.25 2.69
CA LEU A 98 13.31 -22.78 4.01
C LEU A 98 12.52 -23.85 4.76
N GLU A 99 11.66 -24.59 4.06
CA GLU A 99 10.86 -25.67 4.66
C GLU A 99 11.73 -26.74 5.32
N GLU A 100 12.83 -27.13 4.66
CA GLU A 100 13.78 -28.10 5.21
C GLU A 100 14.62 -27.54 6.35
N LYS A 101 15.09 -26.29 6.22
CA LYS A 101 16.01 -25.67 7.19
C LYS A 101 15.32 -25.17 8.45
N ALA A 102 14.08 -24.70 8.33
CA ALA A 102 13.32 -24.08 9.40
C ALA A 102 11.81 -24.35 9.20
N PRO A 103 11.35 -25.61 9.41
CA PRO A 103 9.97 -26.01 9.15
C PRO A 103 8.96 -25.19 9.95
N GLU A 104 9.28 -24.82 11.20
CA GLU A 104 8.41 -23.98 12.04
C GLU A 104 8.25 -22.56 11.48
N ALA A 105 9.35 -21.95 10.99
CA ALA A 105 9.31 -20.64 10.37
C ALA A 105 8.57 -20.69 9.03
N TYR A 106 8.79 -21.74 8.24
CA TYR A 106 8.06 -21.95 6.99
C TYR A 106 6.56 -22.09 7.24
N LYS A 107 6.16 -22.86 8.26
CA LYS A 107 4.76 -23.02 8.65
C LYS A 107 4.14 -21.70 9.11
N PHE A 108 4.84 -20.95 9.97
CA PHE A 108 4.39 -19.63 10.41
C PHE A 108 4.16 -18.68 9.22
N LEU A 109 5.13 -18.57 8.32
CA LEU A 109 5.06 -17.72 7.14
C LEU A 109 3.99 -18.17 6.13
N SER A 110 3.76 -19.48 6.01
CA SER A 110 2.72 -20.05 5.14
C SER A 110 1.31 -19.73 5.63
N ASN A 111 1.13 -19.59 6.94
CA ASN A 111 -0.15 -19.27 7.57
C ASN A 111 -0.29 -17.78 7.91
N TRP A 112 0.71 -16.96 7.58
CA TRP A 112 0.74 -15.56 7.97
C TRP A 112 -0.44 -14.80 7.36
N SER A 113 -1.13 -14.05 8.21
CA SER A 113 -2.27 -13.23 7.80
C SER A 113 -2.50 -12.09 8.79
N ILE A 114 -2.48 -10.87 8.29
CA ILE A 114 -2.82 -9.66 9.04
C ILE A 114 -3.90 -8.92 8.27
N SER A 115 -4.86 -8.31 8.97
CA SER A 115 -5.91 -7.54 8.33
C SER A 115 -5.34 -6.23 7.76
N MET A 116 -5.98 -5.70 6.71
CA MET A 116 -5.59 -4.41 6.15
C MET A 116 -5.72 -3.29 7.18
N GLU A 117 -6.76 -3.33 8.02
CA GLU A 117 -7.00 -2.36 9.10
C GLU A 117 -5.89 -2.41 10.17
N ASP A 118 -5.48 -3.60 10.59
CA ASP A 118 -4.38 -3.77 11.54
C ASP A 118 -3.07 -3.20 10.97
N MET A 119 -2.78 -3.48 9.69
CA MET A 119 -1.61 -2.93 9.00
C MET A 119 -1.67 -1.40 8.90
N GLU A 120 -2.80 -0.82 8.47
CA GLU A 120 -2.97 0.63 8.36
C GLU A 120 -2.72 1.32 9.71
N LYS A 121 -3.30 0.79 10.79
CA LYS A 121 -3.10 1.30 12.14
C LYS A 121 -1.63 1.22 12.59
N MET A 122 -0.98 0.08 12.39
CA MET A 122 0.42 -0.10 12.76
C MET A 122 1.33 0.86 11.98
N ILE A 123 1.11 1.03 10.67
CA ILE A 123 1.85 1.98 9.84
C ILE A 123 1.64 3.41 10.36
N ALA A 124 0.40 3.80 10.67
CA ALA A 124 0.11 5.13 11.20
C ALA A 124 0.80 5.42 12.54
N GLU A 125 0.88 4.42 13.43
CA GLU A 125 1.60 4.55 14.70
C GLU A 125 3.10 4.74 14.50
N ILE A 126 3.71 3.96 13.60
CA ILE A 126 5.14 4.07 13.26
C ILE A 126 5.44 5.43 12.64
N ASP A 127 4.62 5.88 11.69
CA ASP A 127 4.75 7.18 11.05
C ASP A 127 4.60 8.36 12.04
N SER A 128 3.89 8.16 13.15
CA SER A 128 3.78 9.15 14.22
C SER A 128 5.02 9.23 15.11
N GLY A 129 6.03 8.40 14.84
CA GLY A 129 7.31 8.36 15.54
C GLY A 129 7.41 7.29 16.63
N LYS A 130 6.47 6.34 16.71
CA LYS A 130 6.61 5.19 17.61
C LYS A 130 7.63 4.21 17.05
N ASP A 131 8.31 3.50 17.95
CA ASP A 131 9.22 2.43 17.58
C ASP A 131 8.45 1.24 16.97
N ALA A 132 8.99 0.66 15.90
CA ALA A 132 8.33 -0.40 15.16
C ALA A 132 8.26 -1.72 15.96
N ASP A 133 9.25 -2.01 16.80
CA ASP A 133 9.26 -3.21 17.64
C ASP A 133 8.20 -3.09 18.73
N ASP A 134 8.08 -1.90 19.35
CA ASP A 134 7.03 -1.63 20.35
C ASP A 134 5.62 -1.77 19.76
N VAL A 135 5.38 -1.18 18.57
CA VAL A 135 4.08 -1.28 17.88
C VAL A 135 3.77 -2.74 17.50
N THR A 136 4.78 -3.47 17.00
CA THR A 136 4.64 -4.88 16.62
C THR A 136 4.36 -5.75 17.84
N GLN A 137 5.09 -5.55 18.94
CA GLN A 137 4.90 -6.30 20.17
C GLN A 137 3.52 -6.04 20.77
N ALA A 138 3.06 -4.79 20.81
CA ALA A 138 1.71 -4.46 21.25
C ALA A 138 0.64 -5.13 20.37
N TRP A 139 0.84 -5.20 19.06
CA TRP A 139 -0.09 -5.94 18.18
C TRP A 139 -0.09 -7.44 18.51
N ILE A 140 1.08 -8.05 18.69
CA ILE A 140 1.23 -9.46 19.08
C ILE A 140 0.52 -9.75 20.40
N ASP A 141 0.73 -8.93 21.43
CA ASP A 141 0.16 -9.14 22.77
C ASP A 141 -1.38 -9.10 22.74
N ASN A 142 -1.95 -8.26 21.88
CA ASN A 142 -3.40 -8.13 21.71
C ASN A 142 -4.01 -9.14 20.72
N HIS A 143 -3.19 -9.97 20.06
CA HIS A 143 -3.62 -10.89 19.00
C HIS A 143 -2.98 -12.29 19.12
N GLN A 144 -2.75 -12.76 20.35
CA GLN A 144 -2.16 -14.09 20.59
C GLN A 144 -2.91 -15.21 19.89
N ASP A 145 -4.24 -15.12 19.76
CA ASP A 145 -5.05 -16.08 19.02
C ASP A 145 -4.69 -16.14 17.52
N LYS A 146 -4.45 -14.99 16.88
CA LYS A 146 -3.97 -14.92 15.49
C LYS A 146 -2.57 -15.49 15.37
N ILE A 147 -1.67 -15.16 16.30
CA ILE A 147 -0.30 -15.66 16.32
C ILE A 147 -0.26 -17.19 16.47
N ASP A 148 -1.09 -17.75 17.34
CA ASP A 148 -1.20 -19.19 17.55
C ASP A 148 -1.74 -19.90 16.31
N LYS A 149 -2.70 -19.28 15.60
CA LYS A 149 -3.16 -19.79 14.29
C LYS A 149 -2.03 -19.83 13.28
N MET A 150 -1.21 -18.78 13.20
CA MET A 150 -0.05 -18.75 12.28
C MET A 150 0.95 -19.85 12.59
N LYS A 151 1.29 -20.05 13.87
CA LYS A 151 2.22 -21.10 14.31
C LYS A 151 1.66 -22.50 14.06
N ASN A 152 0.39 -22.74 14.38
CA ASN A 152 -0.15 -24.09 14.49
C ASN A 152 -0.94 -24.55 13.26
N GLY A 153 -1.43 -23.64 12.42
CA GLY A 153 -2.23 -23.94 11.22
C GLY A 153 -3.62 -24.49 11.51
N LYS A 154 -4.24 -24.12 12.65
CA LYS A 154 -5.60 -24.49 13.06
C LYS A 154 -6.39 -23.26 13.43
#